data_AF-A0A969VYX1-F1
#
_entry.id   AF-A0A969VYX1-F1
#
_cell.length_a   1.000
_cell.length_b   1.000
_cell.length_c   1.000
_cell.angle_alpha   90.00
_cell.angle_beta   90.00
_cell.angle_gamma   90.00
#
_symmetry.space_group_name_H-M   'P 1'
#
loop_
_entity.id
_entity.type
_entity.pdbx_description
1 polymer ?
#
loop_
_entity_poly.entity_id
_entity_poly.type
_entity_poly.pdbx_seq_one_letter_code
_entity_poly.pdbx_strand_id
1 'polypeptide(L)'
;MFAAIDATPSTSVIQVAEQAQAAARDVTIAIAANPGSFVSYTLATILMMSIFGMLWRVRARLMRGIEETLVSNWQLGLLGATGIILSLASGYTTWDGMRNFTGEALLSGMVTFGIQGVMLIAAWLIGESFAVGMNQQPVKRSTGAMGLDAMTANILGAVVGIALFVAVLSLFLPAGTGSVIGGSGFGRGLPQDATGWTKFGDQLLWVVTALLALAFVALFASSDLLKPYVQSTRIIIKNMILWVMFLACMATSVFFSFDSLFASIFPQSERMRAAELRAQNQVAGIMADIEVRIVGSRLEEAQNLFQSPGFQAYDAQLSKLAEASRAASTEIEAYFNQQLEDRNRAIKQQQERAATAQGAQAGLSLKRNRSARN
;
A
#
# COMPACT_ATOMS: atom_id res chain seq x y z
N MET A 1 16.09 77.89 69.96
CA MET A 1 16.24 77.74 68.50
C MET A 1 15.83 76.30 68.16
N PHE A 2 14.53 76.07 68.00
CA PHE A 2 13.99 74.77 67.59
C PHE A 2 13.91 74.78 66.07
N ALA A 3 14.69 73.92 65.40
CA ALA A 3 14.56 73.67 63.97
C ALA A 3 14.01 72.25 63.79
N ALA A 4 12.76 72.17 63.36
CA ALA A 4 12.09 70.96 62.92
C ALA A 4 12.81 70.39 61.69
N ILE A 5 13.19 69.12 61.74
CA ILE A 5 13.55 68.36 60.55
C ILE A 5 12.32 67.52 60.20
N ASP A 6 11.52 68.06 59.30
CA ASP A 6 10.46 67.35 58.59
C ASP A 6 11.08 66.14 57.86
N ALA A 7 10.72 64.93 58.30
CA ALA A 7 11.01 63.70 57.59
C ALA A 7 9.88 63.43 56.59
N THR A 8 9.90 64.10 55.44
CA THR A 8 9.08 63.69 54.30
C THR A 8 9.58 62.35 53.77
N PRO A 9 8.76 61.29 53.70
CA PRO A 9 9.17 60.02 53.11
C PRO A 9 9.52 60.24 51.64
N SER A 10 10.72 59.80 51.23
CA SER A 10 11.22 59.93 49.87
C SER A 10 10.23 59.33 48.88
N THR A 11 9.89 60.12 47.84
CA THR A 11 8.95 59.81 46.76
C THR A 11 9.11 58.43 46.12
N SER A 12 10.29 57.82 46.20
CA SER A 12 10.58 56.46 45.75
C SER A 12 9.83 55.37 46.53
N VAL A 13 9.63 55.51 47.84
CA VAL A 13 8.95 54.49 48.66
C VAL A 13 7.45 54.50 48.39
N ILE A 14 6.88 55.68 48.15
CA ILE A 14 5.48 55.85 47.78
C ILE A 14 5.24 55.26 46.38
N GLN A 15 6.13 55.51 45.42
CA GLN A 15 6.03 54.94 44.07
C GLN A 15 6.16 53.41 44.04
N VAL A 16 7.04 52.81 44.86
CA VAL A 16 7.17 51.35 44.96
C VAL A 16 5.93 50.73 45.61
N ALA A 17 5.38 51.36 46.64
CA ALA A 17 4.14 50.90 47.27
C ALA A 17 2.94 50.99 46.29
N GLU A 18 2.87 52.05 45.49
CA GLU A 18 1.83 52.26 44.49
C GLU A 18 1.95 51.26 43.32
N GLN A 19 3.17 50.95 42.85
CA GLN A 19 3.40 49.89 41.86
C GLN A 19 3.06 48.49 42.39
N ALA A 20 3.36 48.19 43.65
CA ALA A 20 2.99 46.91 44.27
C ALA A 20 1.47 46.76 44.43
N GLN A 21 0.78 47.84 44.80
CA GLN A 21 -0.69 47.84 44.87
C GLN A 21 -1.34 47.76 43.49
N ALA A 22 -0.78 48.43 42.47
CA ALA A 22 -1.26 48.32 41.09
C ALA A 22 -1.09 46.89 40.54
N ALA A 23 0.08 46.28 40.74
CA ALA A 23 0.33 44.90 40.35
C ALA A 23 -0.58 43.90 41.09
N ALA A 24 -0.84 44.11 42.39
CA ALA A 24 -1.78 43.28 43.14
C ALA A 24 -3.23 43.43 42.61
N ARG A 25 -3.63 44.64 42.21
CA ARG A 25 -4.96 44.90 41.63
C ARG A 25 -5.10 44.26 40.25
N ASP A 26 -4.08 44.33 39.41
CA ASP A 26 -4.06 43.71 38.08
C ASP A 26 -4.10 42.18 38.17
N VAL A 27 -3.37 41.58 39.11
CA VAL A 27 -3.45 40.14 39.40
C VAL A 27 -4.85 39.76 39.88
N THR A 28 -5.47 40.58 40.72
CA THR A 28 -6.83 40.31 41.23
C THR A 28 -7.88 40.40 40.11
N ILE A 29 -7.74 41.36 39.20
CA ILE A 29 -8.63 41.52 38.03
C ILE A 29 -8.41 40.36 37.02
N ALA A 30 -7.16 39.94 36.80
CA ALA A 30 -6.85 38.78 35.95
C ALA A 30 -7.39 37.45 36.51
N ILE A 31 -7.35 37.27 37.84
CA ILE A 31 -7.94 36.11 38.53
C ILE A 31 -9.47 36.14 38.41
N ALA A 32 -10.10 37.32 38.54
CA ALA A 32 -11.54 37.48 38.38
C ALA A 32 -12.02 37.24 36.94
N ALA A 33 -11.18 37.53 35.94
CA ALA A 33 -11.51 37.35 34.53
C ALA A 33 -11.49 35.88 34.06
N ASN A 34 -10.69 34.99 34.70
CA ASN A 34 -10.63 33.56 34.34
C ASN A 34 -10.32 32.66 35.57
N PRO A 35 -11.26 32.52 36.52
CA PRO A 35 -11.04 31.79 37.77
C PRO A 35 -10.71 30.31 37.56
N GLY A 36 -11.24 29.68 36.50
CA GLY A 36 -11.00 28.26 36.19
C GLY A 36 -9.55 27.96 35.76
N SER A 37 -8.86 28.91 35.13
CA SER A 37 -7.46 28.73 34.71
C SER A 37 -6.49 28.85 35.88
N PHE A 38 -6.73 29.80 36.79
CA PHE A 38 -5.87 30.00 37.95
C PHE A 38 -5.96 28.84 38.96
N VAL A 39 -7.16 28.32 39.19
CA VAL A 39 -7.37 27.13 40.05
C VAL A 39 -6.69 25.89 39.47
N SER A 40 -6.69 25.71 38.14
CA SER A 40 -6.03 24.56 37.52
C SER A 40 -4.50 24.67 37.56
N TYR A 41 -3.92 25.85 37.35
CA TYR A 41 -2.48 26.06 37.46
C TYR A 41 -1.97 25.94 38.92
N THR A 42 -2.72 26.48 39.88
CA THR A 42 -2.36 26.34 41.31
C THR A 42 -2.45 24.89 41.77
N LEU A 43 -3.49 24.14 41.38
CA LEU A 43 -3.57 22.70 41.65
C LEU A 43 -2.44 21.92 40.99
N ALA A 44 -2.09 22.22 39.74
CA ALA A 44 -0.98 21.57 39.04
C ALA A 44 0.37 21.80 39.73
N THR A 45 0.63 23.02 40.22
CA THR A 45 1.88 23.35 40.94
C THR A 45 1.97 22.67 42.30
N ILE A 46 0.86 22.58 43.05
CA ILE A 46 0.79 21.85 44.33
C ILE A 46 1.02 20.35 44.11
N LEU A 47 0.42 19.78 43.06
CA LEU A 47 0.58 18.37 42.71
C LEU A 47 2.03 18.06 42.29
N MET A 48 2.65 18.94 41.49
CA MET A 48 4.08 18.86 41.15
C MET A 48 4.99 18.93 42.38
N MET A 49 4.74 19.88 43.30
CA MET A 49 5.52 19.98 44.54
C MET A 49 5.35 18.75 45.45
N SER A 50 4.14 18.17 45.49
CA SER A 50 3.85 16.97 46.27
C SER A 50 4.58 15.74 45.71
N ILE A 51 4.55 15.54 44.39
CA ILE A 51 5.32 14.48 43.71
C ILE A 51 6.81 14.66 43.94
N PHE A 52 7.32 15.90 43.79
CA PHE A 52 8.73 16.21 44.00
C PHE A 52 9.18 15.95 45.45
N GLY A 53 8.37 16.35 46.43
CA GLY A 53 8.63 16.08 47.84
C GLY A 53 8.61 14.58 48.19
N MET A 54 7.73 13.81 47.56
CA MET A 54 7.67 12.36 47.73
C MET A 54 8.93 11.68 47.14
N LEU A 55 9.33 12.06 45.92
CA LEU A 55 10.55 11.56 45.27
C LEU A 55 11.81 11.89 46.08
N TRP A 56 11.89 13.09 46.66
CA TRP A 56 13.03 13.50 47.47
C TRP A 56 13.21 12.66 48.74
N ARG A 57 12.11 12.21 49.37
CA ARG A 57 12.18 11.32 50.55
C ARG A 57 12.67 9.92 50.21
N VAL A 58 12.34 9.41 49.02
CA VAL A 58 12.73 8.06 48.59
C VAL A 58 14.15 8.05 48.00
N ARG A 59 14.69 9.20 47.59
CA ARG A 59 16.01 9.33 46.95
C ARG A 59 17.14 8.63 47.71
N ALA A 60 17.19 8.72 49.03
CA ALA A 60 18.29 8.18 49.82
C ALA A 60 18.26 6.64 49.88
N ARG A 61 17.07 6.04 49.81
CA ARG A 61 16.91 4.58 49.72
C ARG A 61 17.15 4.06 48.31
N LEU A 62 16.66 4.80 47.30
CA LEU A 62 16.90 4.51 45.89
C LEU A 62 18.39 4.57 45.53
N MET A 63 19.09 5.63 45.93
CA MET A 63 20.51 5.82 45.58
C MET A 63 21.41 4.74 46.18
N ARG A 64 21.15 4.28 47.40
CA ARG A 64 21.91 3.17 48.01
C ARG A 64 21.72 1.85 47.24
N GLY A 65 20.49 1.52 46.87
CA GLY A 65 20.22 0.32 46.07
C GLY A 65 20.75 0.42 44.63
N ILE A 66 20.71 1.61 44.03
CA ILE A 66 21.26 1.89 42.70
C ILE A 66 22.79 1.79 42.72
N GLU A 67 23.45 2.31 43.74
CA GLU A 67 24.91 2.27 43.90
C GLU A 67 25.40 0.82 44.06
N GLU A 68 24.76 0.02 44.92
CA GLU A 68 25.08 -1.39 45.08
C GLU A 68 24.85 -2.19 43.78
N THR A 69 23.77 -1.90 43.05
CA THR A 69 23.44 -2.61 41.80
C THR A 69 24.34 -2.19 40.63
N LEU A 70 24.66 -0.90 40.49
CA LEU A 70 25.52 -0.40 39.43
C LEU A 70 27.00 -0.78 39.65
N VAL A 71 27.46 -0.84 40.89
CA VAL A 71 28.87 -1.10 41.21
C VAL A 71 29.16 -2.60 41.36
N SER A 72 28.26 -3.38 41.97
CA SER A 72 28.47 -4.83 42.17
C SER A 72 28.01 -5.66 40.97
N ASN A 73 26.92 -5.27 40.31
CA ASN A 73 26.30 -6.00 39.21
C ASN A 73 25.92 -5.05 38.06
N TRP A 74 26.92 -4.36 37.51
CA TRP A 74 26.75 -3.34 36.48
C TRP A 74 25.89 -3.76 35.28
N GLN A 75 25.85 -5.06 34.94
CA GLN A 75 24.99 -5.63 33.89
C GLN A 75 23.50 -5.52 34.22
N LEU A 76 23.12 -5.82 35.47
CA LEU A 76 21.74 -5.68 35.94
C LEU A 76 21.35 -4.20 36.02
N GLY A 77 22.28 -3.35 36.46
CA GLY A 77 22.09 -1.89 36.47
C GLY A 77 21.89 -1.32 35.07
N LEU A 78 22.69 -1.77 34.09
CA LEU A 78 22.57 -1.35 32.70
C LEU A 78 21.27 -1.84 32.06
N LEU A 79 20.89 -3.10 32.27
CA LEU A 79 19.61 -3.64 31.82
C LEU A 79 18.42 -2.85 32.40
N GLY A 80 18.43 -2.59 33.71
CA GLY A 80 17.40 -1.78 34.36
C GLY A 80 17.32 -0.35 33.81
N ALA A 81 18.47 0.31 33.63
CA ALA A 81 18.54 1.66 33.08
C ALA A 81 18.03 1.72 31.62
N THR A 82 18.45 0.76 30.77
CA THR A 82 17.94 0.68 29.39
C THR A 82 16.44 0.41 29.35
N GLY A 83 15.90 -0.42 30.24
CA GLY A 83 14.47 -0.67 30.35
C GLY A 83 13.68 0.59 30.72
N ILE A 84 14.19 1.39 31.66
CA ILE A 84 13.56 2.66 32.04
C ILE A 84 13.58 3.66 30.88
N ILE A 85 14.74 3.82 30.22
CA ILE A 85 14.88 4.76 29.10
C ILE A 85 13.97 4.36 27.93
N LEU A 86 13.93 3.07 27.58
CA LEU A 86 13.06 2.56 26.52
C LEU A 86 11.58 2.67 26.88
N SER A 87 11.21 2.44 28.14
CA SER A 87 9.83 2.62 28.62
C SER A 87 9.41 4.09 28.56
N LEU A 88 10.27 5.04 28.94
CA LEU A 88 10.00 6.47 28.82
C LEU A 88 9.91 6.91 27.36
N ALA A 89 10.80 6.41 26.49
CA ALA A 89 10.76 6.71 25.06
C ALA A 89 9.48 6.18 24.40
N SER A 90 9.11 4.92 24.68
CA SER A 90 7.88 4.29 24.19
C SER A 90 6.62 4.96 24.76
N GLY A 91 6.65 5.36 26.04
CA GLY A 91 5.59 6.12 26.66
C GLY A 91 5.39 7.48 26.01
N TYR A 92 6.48 8.19 25.71
CA TYR A 92 6.42 9.48 25.01
C TYR A 92 5.81 9.36 23.61
N THR A 93 6.26 8.39 22.80
CA THR A 93 5.74 8.21 21.43
C THR A 93 4.28 7.73 21.41
N THR A 94 3.88 6.91 22.40
CA THR A 94 2.48 6.49 22.58
C THR A 94 1.59 7.67 22.97
N TRP A 95 2.06 8.51 23.89
CA TRP A 95 1.36 9.73 24.31
C TRP A 95 1.19 10.70 23.15
N ASP A 96 2.26 10.97 22.41
CA ASP A 96 2.23 11.89 21.27
C ASP A 96 1.26 11.41 20.18
N GLY A 97 1.27 10.11 19.86
CA GLY A 97 0.35 9.55 18.86
C GLY A 97 -1.10 9.66 19.31
N MET A 98 -1.37 9.34 20.56
CA MET A 98 -2.72 9.43 21.10
C MET A 98 -3.21 10.87 21.26
N ARG A 99 -2.31 11.82 21.52
CA ARG A 99 -2.63 13.26 21.52
C ARG A 99 -3.03 13.72 20.13
N ASN A 100 -2.38 13.23 19.08
CA ASN A 100 -2.77 13.54 17.69
C ASN A 100 -4.20 13.06 17.36
N PHE A 101 -4.66 11.97 17.97
CA PHE A 101 -6.04 11.48 17.78
C PHE A 101 -7.09 12.15 18.67
N THR A 102 -6.75 12.43 19.93
CA THR A 102 -7.74 12.88 20.93
C THR A 102 -7.82 14.41 21.06
N GLY A 103 -6.79 15.15 20.63
CA GLY A 103 -6.71 16.60 20.79
C GLY A 103 -6.49 17.09 22.23
N GLU A 104 -6.69 16.24 23.23
CA GLU A 104 -6.56 16.54 24.65
C GLU A 104 -5.31 15.89 25.28
N ALA A 105 -4.35 16.71 25.68
CA ALA A 105 -3.07 16.25 26.23
C ALA A 105 -3.21 15.47 27.56
N LEU A 106 -4.19 15.84 28.40
CA LEU A 106 -4.38 15.23 29.73
C LEU A 106 -5.02 13.84 29.62
N LEU A 107 -6.08 13.71 28.82
CA LEU A 107 -6.76 12.43 28.59
C LEU A 107 -5.82 11.42 27.93
N SER A 108 -5.07 11.87 26.91
CA SER A 108 -4.03 11.06 26.27
C SER A 108 -2.93 10.64 27.26
N GLY A 109 -2.52 11.52 28.17
CA GLY A 109 -1.53 11.20 29.21
C GLY A 109 -2.03 10.14 30.19
N MET A 110 -3.27 10.26 30.65
CA MET A 110 -3.88 9.29 31.57
C MET A 110 -4.03 7.91 30.94
N VAL A 111 -4.47 7.83 29.68
CA VAL A 111 -4.61 6.56 28.96
C VAL A 111 -3.24 5.94 28.69
N THR A 112 -2.24 6.72 28.29
CA THR A 112 -0.87 6.22 28.07
C THR A 112 -0.26 5.69 29.37
N PHE A 113 -0.45 6.38 30.48
CA PHE A 113 -0.04 5.90 31.80
C PHE A 113 -0.74 4.59 32.17
N GLY A 114 -2.04 4.48 31.89
CA GLY A 114 -2.80 3.24 32.07
C GLY A 114 -2.25 2.08 31.24
N ILE A 115 -1.97 2.29 29.96
CA ILE A 115 -1.40 1.27 29.06
C ILE A 115 -0.02 0.82 29.55
N GLN A 116 0.89 1.75 29.86
CA GLN A 116 2.23 1.42 30.35
C GLN A 116 2.20 0.72 31.72
N GLY A 117 1.31 1.16 32.62
CA GLY A 117 1.11 0.55 33.93
C GLY A 117 0.57 -0.88 33.85
N VAL A 118 -0.47 -1.12 33.04
CA VAL A 118 -1.03 -2.47 32.83
C VAL A 118 0.00 -3.38 32.16
N MET A 119 0.75 -2.87 31.18
CA MET A 119 1.80 -3.62 30.50
C MET A 119 2.92 -4.04 31.47
N LEU A 120 3.35 -3.14 32.36
CA LEU A 120 4.38 -3.42 33.37
C LEU A 120 3.90 -4.46 34.39
N ILE A 121 2.68 -4.31 34.91
CA ILE A 121 2.10 -5.28 35.87
C ILE A 121 1.92 -6.64 35.20
N ALA A 122 1.41 -6.69 33.97
CA ALA A 122 1.21 -7.95 33.25
C ALA A 122 2.55 -8.63 32.92
N ALA A 123 3.57 -7.89 32.48
CA ALA A 123 4.92 -8.43 32.25
C ALA A 123 5.51 -9.01 33.54
N TRP A 124 5.31 -8.32 34.67
CA TRP A 124 5.78 -8.79 35.98
C TRP A 124 5.06 -10.07 36.42
N LEU A 125 3.73 -10.13 36.30
CA LEU A 125 2.94 -11.33 36.62
C LEU A 125 3.26 -12.52 35.70
N ILE A 126 3.53 -12.27 34.42
CA ILE A 126 3.99 -13.31 33.49
C ILE A 126 5.36 -13.84 33.95
N GLY A 127 6.29 -12.96 34.31
CA GLY A 127 7.61 -13.33 34.84
C GLY A 127 7.53 -14.18 36.11
N GLU A 128 6.68 -13.78 37.07
CA GLU A 128 6.43 -14.57 38.30
C GLU A 128 5.84 -15.95 37.97
N SER A 129 4.92 -16.02 37.01
CA SER A 129 4.29 -17.28 36.61
C SER A 129 5.28 -18.29 35.98
N PHE A 130 6.32 -17.81 35.29
CA PHE A 130 7.39 -18.66 34.79
C PHE A 130 8.38 -19.06 35.90
N ALA A 131 8.74 -18.13 36.79
CA ALA A 131 9.64 -18.42 37.90
C ALA A 131 9.08 -19.51 38.84
N VAL A 132 7.77 -19.45 39.14
CA VAL A 132 7.08 -20.48 39.94
C VAL A 132 6.95 -21.80 39.19
N GLY A 133 6.79 -21.77 37.86
CA GLY A 133 6.72 -22.98 37.02
C GLY A 133 8.05 -23.73 36.89
N MET A 134 9.18 -23.02 36.93
CA MET A 134 10.52 -23.61 36.80
C MET A 134 11.02 -24.33 38.06
N ASN A 135 10.48 -24.00 39.24
CA ASN A 135 10.92 -24.59 40.51
C ASN A 135 10.32 -25.98 40.81
N GLN A 136 9.68 -26.64 39.83
CA GLN A 136 8.98 -27.92 39.98
C GLN A 136 9.70 -29.14 39.35
N GLN A 137 11.03 -29.14 39.22
CA GLN A 137 11.77 -30.37 38.85
C GLN A 137 12.99 -30.61 39.75
N PRO A 138 13.00 -31.76 40.44
CA PRO A 138 13.85 -32.83 39.93
C PRO A 138 13.08 -34.16 39.97
N VAL A 139 12.43 -34.54 38.86
CA VAL A 139 11.79 -35.85 38.76
C VAL A 139 12.70 -36.78 37.96
N LYS A 140 13.36 -37.67 38.72
CA LYS A 140 13.83 -39.03 38.38
C LYS A 140 13.82 -39.38 36.88
N ARG A 141 15.00 -39.63 36.31
CA ARG A 141 15.20 -40.33 35.02
C ARG A 141 14.36 -41.61 35.00
N SER A 142 13.15 -41.56 34.47
CA SER A 142 12.33 -42.73 34.26
C SER A 142 12.69 -43.30 32.90
N THR A 143 13.13 -44.55 32.91
CA THR A 143 13.24 -45.48 31.79
C THR A 143 12.17 -45.19 30.73
N GLY A 144 12.58 -45.04 29.47
CA GLY A 144 11.68 -44.71 28.37
C GLY A 144 10.49 -45.67 28.30
N ALA A 145 9.36 -45.25 27.71
CA ALA A 145 8.05 -45.91 27.76
C ALA A 145 7.96 -47.37 27.27
N MET A 146 9.07 -47.98 26.87
CA MET A 146 9.16 -49.38 26.45
C MET A 146 10.25 -50.15 27.21
N GLY A 147 10.74 -49.63 28.34
CA GLY A 147 11.86 -50.23 29.09
C GLY A 147 13.21 -50.13 28.39
N LEU A 148 13.28 -49.37 27.29
CA LEU A 148 14.49 -49.16 26.49
C LEU A 148 15.34 -48.04 27.08
N ASP A 149 16.67 -48.19 26.96
CA ASP A 149 17.64 -47.16 27.30
C ASP A 149 17.38 -45.88 26.49
N ALA A 150 17.69 -44.71 27.08
CA ALA A 150 17.39 -43.40 26.52
C ALA A 150 18.03 -43.18 25.14
N MET A 151 19.20 -43.76 24.91
CA MET A 151 19.87 -43.74 23.61
C MET A 151 19.07 -44.54 22.55
N THR A 152 18.58 -45.73 22.91
CA THR A 152 17.79 -46.60 22.02
C THR A 152 16.44 -45.99 21.69
N ALA A 153 15.77 -45.35 22.66
CA ALA A 153 14.51 -44.65 22.42
C ALA A 153 14.67 -43.45 21.48
N ASN A 154 15.76 -42.68 21.61
CA ASN A 154 16.06 -41.54 20.74
C ASN A 154 16.43 -41.98 19.31
N ILE A 155 17.23 -43.04 19.17
CA ILE A 155 17.58 -43.60 17.85
C ILE A 155 16.33 -44.17 17.17
N LEU A 156 15.50 -44.92 17.91
CA LEU A 156 14.26 -45.49 17.39
C LEU A 156 13.27 -44.38 16.98
N GLY A 157 13.14 -43.32 17.78
CA GLY A 157 12.34 -42.14 17.43
C GLY A 157 12.84 -41.40 16.19
N ALA A 158 14.16 -41.25 16.04
CA ALA A 158 14.76 -40.65 14.84
C ALA A 158 14.52 -41.50 13.59
N VAL A 159 14.67 -42.82 13.69
CA VAL A 159 14.43 -43.76 12.58
C VAL A 159 12.94 -43.74 12.18
N VAL A 160 12.02 -43.77 13.15
CA VAL A 160 10.57 -43.69 12.89
C VAL A 160 10.19 -42.34 12.28
N GLY A 161 10.79 -41.24 12.77
CA GLY A 161 10.55 -39.89 12.23
C GLY A 161 11.06 -39.72 10.79
N ILE A 162 12.24 -40.23 10.47
CA ILE A 162 12.79 -40.22 9.10
C ILE A 162 11.93 -41.09 8.19
N ALA A 163 11.52 -42.28 8.64
CA ALA A 163 10.65 -43.17 7.87
C ALA A 163 9.28 -42.53 7.58
N LEU A 164 8.67 -41.85 8.57
CA LEU A 164 7.43 -41.10 8.39
C LEU A 164 7.62 -39.96 7.39
N PHE A 165 8.70 -39.18 7.53
CA PHE A 165 8.99 -38.08 6.61
C PHE A 165 9.13 -38.56 5.17
N VAL A 166 9.87 -39.64 4.93
CA VAL A 166 10.00 -40.25 3.61
C VAL A 166 8.66 -40.78 3.08
N ALA A 167 7.85 -41.40 3.94
CA ALA A 167 6.53 -41.90 3.57
C ALA A 167 5.56 -40.77 3.18
N VAL A 168 5.50 -39.68 3.97
CA VAL A 168 4.69 -38.50 3.66
C VAL A 168 5.19 -37.81 2.40
N LEU A 169 6.49 -37.63 2.25
CA LEU A 169 7.08 -37.02 1.05
C LEU A 169 6.75 -37.82 -0.21
N SER A 170 6.71 -39.16 -0.11
CA SER A 170 6.31 -40.04 -1.21
C SER A 170 4.83 -39.91 -1.62
N LEU A 171 3.94 -39.43 -0.73
CA LEU A 171 2.52 -39.18 -1.02
C LEU A 171 2.28 -37.84 -1.76
N PHE A 172 3.17 -36.86 -1.60
CA PHE A 172 3.03 -35.52 -2.21
C PHE A 172 3.79 -35.36 -3.53
N LEU A 173 4.57 -36.36 -3.95
CA LEU A 173 5.19 -36.40 -5.29
C LEU A 173 4.12 -36.81 -6.32
N PRO A 174 3.92 -36.02 -7.41
CA PRO A 174 2.97 -36.36 -8.47
C PRO A 174 3.27 -37.77 -9.01
N ALA A 175 2.23 -38.57 -9.22
CA ALA A 175 2.21 -40.00 -9.55
C ALA A 175 3.06 -40.45 -10.78
N GLY A 176 4.36 -40.20 -10.76
CA GLY A 176 5.37 -40.61 -11.72
C GLY A 176 6.56 -41.31 -11.08
N THR A 177 6.52 -41.53 -9.76
CA THR A 177 7.59 -42.18 -8.98
C THR A 177 7.08 -43.36 -8.17
N GLY A 178 6.34 -44.27 -8.82
CA GLY A 178 6.31 -45.68 -8.38
C GLY A 178 7.69 -46.36 -8.42
N SER A 179 8.76 -45.63 -8.76
CA SER A 179 10.12 -46.15 -8.99
C SER A 179 11.10 -45.93 -7.84
N VAL A 180 10.72 -45.31 -6.71
CA VAL A 180 11.71 -45.01 -5.65
C VAL A 180 11.99 -46.23 -4.77
N ILE A 181 11.08 -47.21 -4.69
CA ILE A 181 11.26 -48.43 -3.87
C ILE A 181 11.24 -49.72 -4.73
N GLY A 182 10.86 -49.64 -6.00
CA GLY A 182 10.87 -50.78 -6.93
C GLY A 182 11.49 -50.42 -8.28
N GLY A 183 12.76 -50.82 -8.47
CA GLY A 183 13.36 -51.08 -9.77
C GLY A 183 13.26 -49.97 -10.82
N SER A 184 14.30 -49.16 -10.90
CA SER A 184 14.66 -48.41 -12.11
C SER A 184 14.57 -49.28 -13.38
N GLY A 185 13.79 -48.85 -14.37
CA GLY A 185 14.18 -49.05 -15.78
C GLY A 185 13.24 -49.75 -16.76
N PHE A 186 12.00 -50.16 -16.43
CA PHE A 186 11.15 -50.84 -17.42
C PHE A 186 9.68 -50.42 -17.35
N GLY A 187 9.30 -49.41 -18.13
CA GLY A 187 7.92 -48.91 -18.17
C GLY A 187 7.55 -48.15 -19.43
N ARG A 188 8.19 -48.43 -20.57
CA ARG A 188 7.60 -48.13 -21.88
C ARG A 188 6.68 -49.30 -22.23
N GLY A 189 5.39 -49.13 -21.95
CA GLY A 189 4.34 -50.09 -22.27
C GLY A 189 4.13 -51.15 -21.20
N LEU A 190 3.24 -50.89 -20.25
CA LEU A 190 2.73 -51.91 -19.33
C LEU A 190 1.25 -52.20 -19.66
N PRO A 191 0.84 -53.48 -19.69
CA PRO A 191 -0.55 -53.90 -19.94
C PRO A 191 -1.52 -53.34 -18.89
N GLN A 192 -2.83 -53.32 -19.21
CA GLN A 192 -3.93 -52.86 -18.34
C GLN A 192 -3.90 -53.42 -16.91
N ASP A 193 -3.23 -54.56 -16.69
CA ASP A 193 -3.08 -55.26 -15.41
C ASP A 193 -2.14 -54.54 -14.41
N ALA A 194 -1.26 -53.64 -14.88
CA ALA A 194 -0.34 -52.86 -14.04
C ALA A 194 -1.01 -51.71 -13.27
N THR A 195 -2.24 -51.36 -13.63
CA THR A 195 -3.03 -50.32 -12.94
C THR A 195 -3.61 -50.79 -11.60
N GLY A 196 -3.73 -52.11 -11.39
CA GLY A 196 -4.18 -52.68 -10.11
C GLY A 196 -3.09 -52.69 -9.04
N TRP A 197 -1.85 -53.05 -9.42
CA TRP A 197 -0.70 -53.11 -8.53
C TRP A 197 -0.25 -51.74 -8.03
N THR A 198 -0.39 -50.71 -8.86
CA THR A 198 -0.09 -49.31 -8.49
C THR A 198 -1.11 -48.76 -7.49
N LYS A 199 -2.41 -49.07 -7.66
CA LYS A 199 -3.47 -48.71 -6.70
C LYS A 199 -3.33 -49.43 -5.35
N PHE A 200 -2.93 -50.70 -5.35
CA PHE A 200 -2.64 -51.45 -4.12
C PHE A 200 -1.43 -50.88 -3.37
N GLY A 201 -0.36 -50.52 -4.10
CA GLY A 201 0.82 -49.87 -3.52
C GLY A 201 0.51 -48.50 -2.89
N ASP A 202 -0.33 -47.70 -3.55
CA ASP A 202 -0.77 -46.40 -3.03
C ASP A 202 -1.61 -46.55 -1.75
N GLN A 203 -2.59 -47.47 -1.75
CA GLN A 203 -3.40 -47.77 -0.55
C GLN A 203 -2.56 -48.31 0.62
N LEU A 204 -1.54 -49.11 0.35
CA LEU A 204 -0.63 -49.63 1.39
C LEU A 204 0.27 -48.54 1.97
N LEU A 205 0.73 -47.58 1.16
CA LEU A 205 1.50 -46.43 1.64
C LEU A 205 0.68 -45.56 2.60
N TRP A 206 -0.61 -45.33 2.34
CA TRP A 206 -1.49 -44.62 3.27
C TRP A 206 -1.60 -45.32 4.62
N VAL A 207 -1.76 -46.65 4.64
CA VAL A 207 -1.84 -47.45 5.87
C VAL A 207 -0.52 -47.43 6.65
N VAL A 208 0.61 -47.61 5.97
CA VAL A 208 1.94 -47.57 6.58
C VAL A 208 2.25 -46.17 7.14
N THR A 209 1.89 -45.12 6.42
CA THR A 209 2.06 -43.73 6.88
C THR A 209 1.22 -43.44 8.11
N ALA A 210 -0.04 -43.89 8.15
CA ALA A 210 -0.91 -43.73 9.31
C ALA A 210 -0.37 -44.49 10.54
N LEU A 211 0.16 -45.69 10.35
CA LEU A 211 0.75 -46.49 11.43
C LEU A 211 2.06 -45.87 11.94
N LEU A 212 2.91 -45.37 11.04
CA LEU A 212 4.12 -44.62 11.41
C LEU A 212 3.81 -43.32 12.15
N ALA A 213 2.75 -42.61 11.76
CA ALA A 213 2.28 -41.42 12.48
C ALA A 213 1.82 -41.77 13.90
N LEU A 214 1.08 -42.86 14.07
CA LEU A 214 0.66 -43.35 15.38
C LEU A 214 1.86 -43.75 16.25
N ALA A 215 2.83 -44.48 15.68
CA ALA A 215 4.05 -44.89 16.35
C ALA A 215 4.93 -43.68 16.74
N PHE A 216 5.02 -42.68 15.86
CA PHE A 216 5.73 -41.44 16.12
C PHE A 216 5.10 -40.68 17.29
N VAL A 217 3.76 -40.53 17.30
CA VAL A 217 3.04 -39.88 18.40
C VAL A 217 3.22 -40.63 19.73
N ALA A 218 3.15 -41.96 19.73
CA ALA A 218 3.33 -42.77 20.94
C ALA A 218 4.77 -42.67 21.51
N LEU A 219 5.79 -42.66 20.65
CA LEU A 219 7.19 -42.51 21.04
C LEU A 219 7.51 -41.06 21.49
N PHE A 220 6.92 -40.05 20.85
CA PHE A 220 7.14 -38.66 21.24
C PHE A 220 6.37 -38.26 22.50
N ALA A 221 5.14 -38.75 22.68
CA ALA A 221 4.33 -38.51 23.88
C ALA A 221 5.00 -39.03 25.16
N SER A 222 5.88 -40.02 25.04
CA SER A 222 6.65 -40.59 26.14
C SER A 222 8.04 -39.99 26.33
N SER A 223 8.54 -39.23 25.35
CA SER A 223 9.83 -38.56 25.46
C SER A 223 9.73 -37.37 26.43
N ASP A 224 10.64 -37.31 27.42
CA ASP A 224 10.78 -36.18 28.37
C ASP A 224 11.11 -34.84 27.66
N LEU A 225 11.30 -34.85 26.34
CA LEU A 225 11.49 -33.66 25.52
C LEU A 225 10.22 -32.80 25.45
N LEU A 226 9.02 -33.40 25.35
CA LEU A 226 7.77 -32.63 25.22
C LEU A 226 7.22 -32.18 26.58
N LYS A 227 7.54 -32.85 27.69
CA LYS A 227 7.04 -32.47 29.01
C LYS A 227 7.36 -31.02 29.40
N PRO A 228 8.60 -30.49 29.25
CA PRO A 228 8.88 -29.09 29.57
C PRO A 228 8.17 -28.11 28.64
N TYR A 229 8.04 -28.43 27.33
CA TYR A 229 7.29 -27.58 26.40
C TYR A 229 5.78 -27.60 26.67
N VAL A 230 5.20 -28.77 26.95
CA VAL A 230 3.79 -28.91 27.32
C VAL A 230 3.49 -28.26 28.67
N GLN A 231 4.43 -28.29 29.61
CA GLN A 231 4.33 -27.56 30.88
C GLN A 231 4.38 -26.04 30.66
N SER A 232 5.32 -25.55 29.85
CA SER A 232 5.38 -24.13 29.47
C SER A 232 4.09 -23.68 28.76
N THR A 233 3.61 -24.44 27.78
CA THR A 233 2.34 -24.20 27.09
C THR A 233 1.15 -24.22 28.05
N ARG A 234 1.14 -25.12 29.04
CA ARG A 234 0.08 -25.16 30.06
C ARG A 234 0.09 -23.93 30.96
N ILE A 235 1.26 -23.41 31.33
CA ILE A 235 1.38 -22.17 32.12
C ILE A 235 0.85 -20.98 31.30
N ILE A 236 1.25 -20.91 30.02
CA ILE A 236 0.76 -19.87 29.08
C ILE A 236 -0.76 -19.94 28.94
N ILE A 237 -1.33 -21.14 28.76
CA ILE A 237 -2.78 -21.32 28.62
C ILE A 237 -3.53 -20.94 29.90
N LYS A 238 -3.04 -21.34 31.08
CA LYS A 238 -3.68 -20.99 32.37
C LYS A 238 -3.69 -19.49 32.61
N ASN A 239 -2.65 -18.79 32.18
CA ASN A 239 -2.51 -17.34 32.30
C ASN A 239 -2.84 -16.61 30.99
N MET A 240 -3.59 -17.24 30.07
CA MET A 240 -3.83 -16.71 28.72
C MET A 240 -4.48 -15.34 28.76
N ILE A 241 -5.34 -15.06 29.76
CA ILE A 241 -5.96 -13.75 29.94
C ILE A 241 -4.93 -12.64 30.18
N LEU A 242 -3.87 -12.92 30.94
CA LEU A 242 -2.78 -11.96 31.19
C LEU A 242 -1.96 -11.74 29.92
N TRP A 243 -1.71 -12.79 29.15
CA TRP A 243 -1.04 -12.70 27.85
C TRP A 243 -1.83 -11.90 26.82
N VAL A 244 -3.13 -12.14 26.72
CA VAL A 244 -4.02 -11.40 25.80
C VAL A 244 -4.07 -9.93 26.19
N MET A 245 -4.21 -9.62 27.48
CA MET A 245 -4.20 -8.24 27.98
C MET A 245 -2.86 -7.56 27.68
N PHE A 246 -1.73 -8.24 27.94
CA PHE A 246 -0.40 -7.73 27.64
C PHE A 246 -0.20 -7.46 26.14
N LEU A 247 -0.56 -8.41 25.28
CA LEU A 247 -0.45 -8.26 23.83
C LEU A 247 -1.36 -7.16 23.28
N ALA A 248 -2.58 -7.02 23.81
CA ALA A 248 -3.49 -5.95 23.41
C ALA A 248 -2.95 -4.57 23.80
N CYS A 249 -2.44 -4.42 25.03
CA CYS A 249 -1.79 -3.17 25.47
C CYS A 249 -0.52 -2.87 24.67
N MET A 250 0.31 -3.87 24.40
CA MET A 250 1.52 -3.73 23.58
C MET A 250 1.17 -3.31 22.15
N ALA A 251 0.21 -3.99 21.50
CA ALA A 251 -0.21 -3.68 20.14
C ALA A 251 -0.78 -2.26 20.04
N THR A 252 -1.57 -1.84 21.04
CA THR A 252 -2.12 -0.48 21.12
C THR A 252 -1.02 0.56 21.27
N SER A 253 -0.02 0.31 22.12
CA SER A 253 1.15 1.21 22.29
C SER A 253 1.98 1.31 21.01
N VAL A 254 2.25 0.20 20.34
CA VAL A 254 3.00 0.19 19.07
C VAL A 254 2.22 0.92 17.97
N PHE A 255 0.90 0.74 17.89
CA PHE A 255 0.05 1.43 16.92
C PHE A 255 0.10 2.95 17.09
N PHE A 256 -0.08 3.47 18.31
CA PHE A 256 -0.01 4.92 18.55
C PHE A 256 1.43 5.45 18.41
N SER A 257 2.44 4.66 18.77
CA SER A 257 3.83 5.02 18.51
C SER A 257 4.17 5.06 17.02
N PHE A 258 3.55 4.22 16.19
CA PHE A 258 3.68 4.29 14.74
C PHE A 258 3.00 5.55 14.19
N ASP A 259 1.79 5.88 14.67
CA ASP A 259 1.08 7.06 14.21
C ASP A 259 1.83 8.37 14.51
N SER A 260 2.44 8.50 15.69
CA SER A 260 3.28 9.68 15.99
C SER A 260 4.50 9.78 15.07
N LEU A 261 5.22 8.67 14.85
CA LEU A 261 6.34 8.66 13.91
C LEU A 261 5.87 8.91 12.46
N PHE A 262 4.73 8.37 12.06
CA PHE A 262 4.18 8.53 10.72
C PHE A 262 3.76 9.98 10.45
N ALA A 263 3.13 10.63 11.42
CA ALA A 263 2.78 12.05 11.34
C ALA A 263 4.02 12.96 11.28
N SER A 264 5.11 12.56 11.94
CA SER A 264 6.41 13.25 11.92
C SER A 264 7.16 13.07 10.59
N ILE A 265 7.12 11.86 10.01
CA ILE A 265 7.83 11.53 8.77
C ILE A 265 7.05 12.00 7.52
N PHE A 266 5.72 11.98 7.55
CA PHE A 266 4.86 12.42 6.44
C PHE A 266 4.02 13.66 6.83
N PRO A 267 4.58 14.87 6.67
CA PRO A 267 3.85 16.11 6.95
C PRO A 267 2.58 16.20 6.10
N GLN A 268 1.52 16.83 6.64
CA GLN A 268 0.20 16.87 6.01
C GLN A 268 0.21 17.46 4.59
N SER A 269 1.18 18.33 4.28
CA SER A 269 1.38 18.90 2.94
C SER A 269 1.68 17.85 1.87
N GLU A 270 2.47 16.82 2.18
CA GLU A 270 2.79 15.74 1.24
C GLU A 270 1.63 14.76 1.06
N ARG A 271 0.86 14.52 2.13
CA ARG A 271 -0.37 13.71 2.07
C ARG A 271 -1.45 14.40 1.24
N MET A 272 -1.62 15.70 1.38
CA MET A 272 -2.53 16.49 0.54
C MET A 272 -2.03 16.54 -0.92
N ARG A 273 -0.73 16.71 -1.14
CA ARG A 273 -0.16 16.71 -2.51
C ARG A 273 -0.28 15.34 -3.18
N ALA A 274 -0.10 14.24 -2.45
CA ALA A 274 -0.28 12.89 -2.99
C ALA A 274 -1.76 12.56 -3.25
N ALA A 275 -2.68 13.03 -2.40
CA ALA A 275 -4.12 12.93 -2.63
C ALA A 275 -4.55 13.73 -3.87
N GLU A 276 -4.02 14.95 -4.01
CA GLU A 276 -4.24 15.82 -5.18
C GLU A 276 -3.69 15.17 -6.46
N LEU A 277 -2.46 14.62 -6.43
CA LEU A 277 -1.89 13.88 -7.57
C LEU A 277 -2.73 12.65 -7.94
N ARG A 278 -3.30 11.95 -6.96
CA ARG A 278 -4.20 10.82 -7.22
C ARG A 278 -5.50 11.28 -7.88
N ALA A 279 -6.08 12.38 -7.41
CA ALA A 279 -7.27 12.98 -8.03
C ALA A 279 -6.99 13.45 -9.46
N GLN A 280 -5.86 14.13 -9.69
CA GLN A 280 -5.45 14.58 -11.03
C GLN A 280 -5.24 13.41 -12.00
N ASN A 281 -4.61 12.33 -11.54
CA ASN A 281 -4.43 11.13 -12.36
C ASN A 281 -5.77 10.43 -12.69
N GLN A 282 -6.73 10.43 -11.77
CA GLN A 282 -8.07 9.90 -12.04
C GLN A 282 -8.84 10.77 -13.05
N VAL A 283 -8.77 12.09 -12.94
CA VAL A 283 -9.37 13.02 -13.91
C VAL A 283 -8.73 12.88 -15.29
N ALA A 284 -7.40 12.72 -15.36
CA ALA A 284 -6.70 12.47 -16.62
C ALA A 284 -7.16 11.16 -17.29
N GLY A 285 -7.39 10.10 -16.50
CA GLY A 285 -7.94 8.84 -17.00
C GLY A 285 -9.36 8.98 -17.55
N ILE A 286 -10.23 9.71 -16.85
CA ILE A 286 -11.59 9.99 -17.31
C ILE A 286 -11.58 10.85 -18.59
N MET A 287 -10.71 11.86 -18.66
CA MET A 287 -10.60 12.72 -19.84
C MET A 287 -10.16 11.92 -21.07
N ALA A 288 -9.18 11.03 -20.93
CA ALA A 288 -8.74 10.15 -22.00
C ALA A 288 -9.84 9.20 -22.49
N ASP A 289 -10.62 8.61 -21.56
CA ASP A 289 -11.74 7.74 -21.91
C ASP A 289 -12.86 8.49 -22.64
N ILE A 290 -13.18 9.70 -22.18
CA ILE A 290 -14.14 10.60 -22.85
C ILE A 290 -13.65 10.96 -24.26
N GLU A 291 -12.37 11.27 -24.44
CA GLU A 291 -11.81 11.61 -25.75
C GLU A 291 -11.92 10.44 -26.73
N VAL A 292 -11.53 9.23 -26.31
CA VAL A 292 -11.66 8.01 -27.11
C VAL A 292 -13.13 7.76 -27.46
N ARG A 293 -14.05 7.92 -26.50
CA ARG A 293 -15.48 7.74 -26.75
C ARG A 293 -16.06 8.78 -27.70
N ILE A 294 -15.68 10.05 -27.57
CA ILE A 294 -16.13 11.12 -28.48
C ILE A 294 -15.63 10.85 -29.90
N VAL A 295 -14.35 10.49 -30.07
CA VAL A 295 -13.80 10.18 -31.39
C VAL A 295 -14.50 8.98 -32.01
N GLY A 296 -14.74 7.92 -31.22
CA GLY A 296 -15.49 6.74 -31.65
C GLY A 296 -16.92 7.10 -32.08
N SER A 297 -17.66 7.84 -31.24
CA SER A 297 -19.02 8.28 -31.56
C SER A 297 -19.07 9.18 -32.79
N ARG A 298 -18.10 10.08 -32.99
CA ARG A 298 -18.05 10.91 -34.21
C ARG A 298 -17.80 10.09 -35.47
N LEU A 299 -16.95 9.07 -35.40
CA LEU A 299 -16.71 8.16 -36.52
C LEU A 299 -17.95 7.34 -36.86
N GLU A 300 -18.66 6.85 -35.83
CA GLU A 300 -19.90 6.11 -35.97
C GLU A 300 -21.02 7.00 -36.52
N GLU A 301 -21.20 8.21 -35.99
CA GLU A 301 -22.17 9.19 -36.49
C GLU A 301 -21.85 9.62 -37.93
N ALA A 302 -20.58 9.80 -38.28
CA ALA A 302 -20.18 10.10 -39.66
C ALA A 302 -20.52 8.94 -40.60
N GLN A 303 -20.25 7.69 -40.20
CA GLN A 303 -20.66 6.52 -40.99
C GLN A 303 -22.18 6.43 -41.13
N ASN A 304 -22.91 6.66 -40.04
CA ASN A 304 -24.38 6.68 -40.06
C ASN A 304 -24.93 7.81 -40.93
N LEU A 305 -24.28 8.97 -40.96
CA LEU A 305 -24.64 10.08 -41.84
C LEU A 305 -24.43 9.72 -43.31
N PHE A 306 -23.31 9.07 -43.66
CA PHE A 306 -23.06 8.61 -45.03
C PHE A 306 -23.99 7.47 -45.47
N GLN A 307 -24.43 6.64 -44.53
CA GLN A 307 -25.45 5.62 -44.76
C GLN A 307 -26.87 6.18 -44.73
N SER A 308 -27.05 7.44 -44.32
CA SER A 308 -28.38 8.03 -44.21
C SER A 308 -29.04 8.15 -45.58
N PRO A 309 -30.38 7.92 -45.68
CA PRO A 309 -31.11 8.05 -46.93
C PRO A 309 -30.98 9.45 -47.56
N GLY A 310 -30.85 10.49 -46.73
CA GLY A 310 -30.68 11.87 -47.18
C GLY A 310 -29.34 12.10 -47.87
N PHE A 311 -28.25 11.58 -47.31
CA PHE A 311 -26.93 11.71 -47.92
C PHE A 311 -26.83 10.92 -49.24
N GLN A 312 -27.37 9.70 -49.28
CA GLN A 312 -27.39 8.90 -50.51
C GLN A 312 -28.22 9.57 -51.62
N ALA A 313 -29.34 10.20 -51.27
CA ALA A 313 -30.14 10.97 -52.22
C ALA A 313 -29.36 12.19 -52.76
N TYR A 314 -28.62 12.88 -51.88
CA TYR A 314 -27.74 13.99 -52.27
C TYR A 314 -26.60 13.52 -53.19
N ASP A 315 -25.93 12.42 -52.85
CA ASP A 315 -24.84 11.84 -53.65
C ASP A 315 -25.32 11.38 -55.04
N ALA A 316 -26.51 10.80 -55.11
CA ALA A 316 -27.15 10.44 -56.38
C ALA A 316 -27.47 11.69 -57.23
N GLN A 317 -27.88 12.81 -56.63
CA GLN A 317 -28.08 14.06 -57.35
C GLN A 317 -26.76 14.68 -57.84
N LEU A 318 -25.71 14.64 -57.02
CA LEU A 318 -24.37 15.07 -57.41
C LEU A 318 -23.83 14.27 -58.59
N SER A 319 -24.01 12.95 -58.56
CA SER A 319 -23.61 12.05 -59.65
C SER A 319 -24.36 12.38 -60.95
N LYS A 320 -25.67 12.61 -60.89
CA LYS A 320 -26.48 13.05 -62.04
C LYS A 320 -26.01 14.40 -62.58
N LEU A 321 -25.69 15.35 -61.70
CA LEU A 321 -25.18 16.66 -62.11
C LEU A 321 -23.81 16.55 -62.79
N ALA A 322 -22.92 15.71 -62.24
CA ALA A 322 -21.61 15.45 -62.82
C ALA A 322 -21.72 14.79 -64.20
N GLU A 323 -22.62 13.81 -64.35
CA GLU A 323 -22.90 13.16 -65.63
C GLU A 323 -23.49 14.14 -66.65
N ALA A 324 -24.47 14.95 -66.26
CA ALA A 324 -25.05 15.99 -67.11
C ALA A 324 -23.99 17.03 -67.54
N SER A 325 -23.08 17.41 -66.64
CA SER A 325 -21.99 18.35 -66.95
C SER A 325 -20.97 17.76 -67.92
N ARG A 326 -20.65 16.47 -67.77
CA ARG A 326 -19.77 15.75 -68.73
C ARG A 326 -20.44 15.62 -70.09
N ALA A 327 -21.72 15.23 -70.13
CA ALA A 327 -22.49 15.12 -71.37
C ALA A 327 -22.57 16.47 -72.09
N ALA A 328 -22.86 17.55 -71.37
CA ALA A 328 -22.88 18.90 -71.92
C ALA A 328 -21.50 19.31 -72.48
N SER A 329 -20.40 18.97 -71.79
CA SER A 329 -19.05 19.25 -72.29
C SER A 329 -18.76 18.52 -73.60
N THR A 330 -19.13 17.24 -73.70
CA THR A 330 -18.99 16.46 -74.94
C THR A 330 -19.86 17.00 -76.07
N GLU A 331 -21.08 17.43 -75.78
CA GLU A 331 -21.99 18.02 -76.77
C GLU A 331 -21.47 19.38 -77.27
N ILE A 332 -20.91 20.19 -76.38
CA ILE A 332 -20.25 21.46 -76.72
C ILE A 332 -19.04 21.21 -77.64
N GLU A 333 -18.20 20.23 -77.32
CA GLU A 333 -17.06 19.85 -78.17
C GLU A 333 -17.50 19.35 -79.55
N ALA A 334 -18.55 18.52 -79.61
CA ALA A 334 -19.11 18.03 -80.86
C ALA A 334 -19.66 19.18 -81.73
N TYR A 335 -20.39 20.12 -81.12
CA TYR A 335 -20.90 21.31 -81.79
C TYR A 335 -19.78 22.19 -82.36
N PHE A 336 -18.71 22.44 -81.58
CA PHE A 336 -17.57 23.21 -82.03
C PHE A 336 -16.81 22.52 -83.18
N ASN A 337 -16.62 21.20 -83.09
CA ASN A 337 -15.96 20.43 -84.16
C ASN A 337 -16.78 20.47 -85.46
N GLN A 338 -18.10 20.33 -85.38
CA GLN A 338 -18.97 20.43 -86.54
C GLN A 338 -18.89 21.81 -87.19
N GLN A 339 -18.90 22.89 -86.39
CA GLN A 339 -18.77 24.25 -86.90
C GLN A 339 -17.40 24.50 -87.57
N LEU A 340 -16.32 23.94 -87.01
CA LEU A 340 -14.98 23.97 -87.60
C LEU A 340 -14.92 23.20 -88.91
N GLU A 341 -15.55 22.03 -88.99
CA GLU A 341 -15.65 21.25 -90.22
C GLU A 341 -16.43 21.99 -91.31
N ASP A 342 -17.58 22.58 -90.98
CA ASP A 342 -18.39 23.34 -91.93
C ASP A 342 -17.65 24.58 -92.44
N ARG A 343 -16.93 25.28 -91.56
CA ARG A 343 -16.01 26.38 -91.94
C ARG A 343 -14.93 25.88 -92.89
N ASN A 344 -14.28 24.77 -92.57
CA ASN A 344 -13.23 24.19 -93.40
C ASN A 344 -13.77 23.73 -94.77
N ARG A 345 -14.97 23.14 -94.82
CA ARG A 345 -15.65 22.76 -96.06
C ARG A 345 -15.97 23.98 -96.90
N ALA A 346 -16.51 25.04 -96.30
CA ALA A 346 -16.80 26.30 -97.01
C ALA A 346 -15.53 26.96 -97.57
N ILE A 347 -14.42 26.97 -96.81
CA ILE A 347 -13.14 27.50 -97.27
C ILE A 347 -12.59 26.67 -98.42
N LYS A 348 -12.61 25.34 -98.34
CA LYS A 348 -12.19 24.44 -99.43
C LYS A 348 -13.02 24.68 -100.69
N GLN A 349 -14.33 24.79 -100.57
CA GLN A 349 -15.20 25.11 -101.71
C GLN A 349 -14.90 26.49 -102.31
N GLN A 350 -14.59 27.50 -101.49
CA GLN A 350 -14.16 28.81 -101.98
C GLN A 350 -12.81 28.74 -102.70
N GLN A 351 -11.85 27.97 -102.18
CA GLN A 351 -10.56 27.74 -102.82
C GLN A 351 -10.71 26.99 -104.15
N GLU A 352 -11.58 25.98 -104.22
CA GLU A 352 -11.88 25.27 -105.47
C GLU A 352 -12.53 26.20 -106.51
N ARG A 353 -13.47 27.05 -106.09
CA ARG A 353 -14.08 28.06 -106.98
C ARG A 353 -13.06 29.10 -107.44
N ALA A 354 -12.18 29.57 -106.55
CA ALA A 354 -11.11 30.50 -106.88
C ALA A 354 -10.08 29.87 -107.83
N ALA A 355 -9.66 28.63 -107.57
CA ALA A 355 -8.75 27.88 -108.44
C ALA A 355 -9.37 27.60 -109.81
N THR A 356 -10.67 27.26 -109.86
CA THR A 356 -11.40 27.07 -111.12
C THR A 356 -11.54 28.40 -111.89
N ALA A 357 -11.83 29.50 -111.21
CA ALA A 357 -11.91 30.83 -111.82
C ALA A 357 -10.54 31.35 -112.31
N GLN A 358 -9.48 31.15 -111.52
CA GLN A 358 -8.10 31.45 -111.92
C GLN A 358 -7.66 30.57 -113.10
N GLY A 359 -7.99 29.28 -113.09
CA GLY A 359 -7.74 28.37 -114.21
C GLY A 359 -8.48 28.79 -115.49
N ALA A 360 -9.73 29.24 -115.37
CA ALA A 360 -10.50 29.77 -116.50
C ALA A 360 -9.93 31.09 -117.04
N GLN A 361 -9.50 32.01 -116.17
CA GLN A 361 -8.82 33.25 -116.58
C GLN A 361 -7.45 32.98 -117.22
N ALA A 362 -6.68 32.04 -116.67
CA ALA A 362 -5.41 31.61 -117.24
C ALA A 362 -5.62 31.00 -118.64
N GLY A 363 -6.63 30.15 -118.82
CA GLY A 363 -7.00 29.60 -120.12
C GLY A 363 -7.42 30.68 -121.14
N LEU A 364 -8.15 31.70 -120.70
CA LEU A 364 -8.53 32.85 -121.55
C LEU A 364 -7.32 33.73 -121.90
N SER A 365 -6.37 33.93 -120.99
CA SER A 365 -5.12 34.67 -121.25
C SER A 365 -4.18 33.94 -122.22
N LEU A 366 -4.07 32.61 -122.11
CA LEU A 366 -3.35 31.75 -123.05
C LEU A 366 -3.99 31.78 -124.44
N LYS A 367 -5.33 31.76 -124.51
CA LYS A 367 -6.07 31.88 -125.78
C LYS A 367 -5.90 33.29 -126.40
N ARG A 368 -5.90 34.36 -125.59
CA ARG A 368 -5.59 35.73 -126.04
C ARG A 368 -4.16 35.83 -126.59
N ASN A 369 -3.17 35.26 -125.91
CA ASN A 369 -1.77 35.25 -126.36
C ASN A 369 -1.56 34.41 -127.63
N ARG A 370 -2.34 33.35 -127.85
CA ARG A 370 -2.33 32.62 -129.14
C ARG A 370 -2.98 33.40 -130.28
N SER A 371 -4.04 34.17 -129.99
CA SER A 371 -4.71 34.99 -131.00
C SER A 371 -3.94 36.24 -131.41
N ALA A 372 -2.95 36.68 -130.63
CA ALA A 372 -2.07 37.82 -130.95
C ALA A 372 -0.80 37.40 -131.71
N ARG A 373 -0.66 36.11 -132.07
CA ARG A 373 0.48 35.52 -132.78
C ARG A 373 0.16 35.05 -134.20
N ASN A 374 -1.05 35.32 -134.67
CA ASN A 374 -1.45 35.27 -136.07
C ASN A 374 -1.93 36.67 -136.47
#